data_AF-A0A2E0IX95-F1
#
_entry.id   AF-A0A2E0IX95-F1
#
_cell.length_a   1.000
_cell.length_b   1.000
_cell.length_c   1.000
_cell.angle_alpha   90.00
_cell.angle_beta   90.00
_cell.angle_gamma   90.00
#
_symmetry.space_group_name_H-M   'P 1'
#
loop_
_entity.id
_entity.type
_entity.pdbx_description
1 polymer ?
#
loop_
_entity_poly.entity_id
_entity_poly.type
_entity_poly.pdbx_seq_one_letter_code
_entity_poly.pdbx_strand_id
1 'polypeptide(L)'
;MYKLKGILGLSLVGLTVTACSSTPNCLERQAYTDAVAFPKLQAPAGLEVPASDDQMTIPEVRNGPVAAFNEAPAGTEPDNDQSRCLTTPPVLQTS
;
A
#
# COMPACT_ATOMS: atom_id res chain seq x y z
N MET A 1 38.81 50.86 14.42
CA MET A 1 38.59 49.52 15.00
C MET A 1 37.35 48.94 14.33
N TYR A 2 37.55 48.12 13.30
CA TYR A 2 36.47 47.45 12.58
C TYR A 2 36.73 45.95 12.61
N LYS A 3 35.63 45.18 12.59
CA LYS A 3 35.50 43.71 12.55
C LYS A 3 34.95 43.17 13.89
N LEU A 4 33.88 42.39 13.95
CA LEU A 4 33.43 41.39 12.99
C LEU A 4 31.90 41.22 13.12
N LYS A 5 31.14 41.78 12.16
CA LYS A 5 29.77 41.36 11.86
C LYS A 5 29.87 39.92 11.37
N GLY A 6 29.61 38.92 12.21
CA GLY A 6 29.91 37.53 11.85
C GLY A 6 29.12 36.45 12.58
N ILE A 7 27.93 36.76 13.10
CA ILE A 7 27.10 35.76 13.81
C ILE A 7 25.63 35.82 13.38
N LEU A 8 25.34 36.23 12.13
CA LEU A 8 23.97 36.26 11.60
C LEU A 8 23.76 35.39 10.35
N GLY A 9 24.77 34.63 9.93
CA GLY A 9 24.76 33.87 8.67
C GLY A 9 24.62 32.35 8.80
N LEU A 10 24.38 31.82 10.00
CA LEU A 10 24.46 30.38 10.27
C LEU A 10 23.18 29.78 10.88
N SER A 11 22.01 30.35 10.59
CA SER A 11 20.72 29.78 11.06
C SER A 11 19.69 29.58 9.95
N LEU A 12 20.03 29.84 8.68
CA LEU A 12 19.09 29.77 7.57
C LEU A 12 19.31 28.57 6.61
N VAL A 13 20.05 27.55 7.04
CA VAL A 13 20.27 26.29 6.28
C VAL A 13 19.76 25.08 7.08
N GLY A 14 18.68 25.26 7.83
CA GLY A 14 18.06 24.20 8.65
C GLY A 14 16.64 23.81 8.25
N LEU A 15 16.06 24.47 7.25
CA LEU A 15 14.61 24.39 6.95
C LEU A 15 14.25 23.71 5.62
N THR A 16 15.23 23.21 4.84
CA THR A 16 14.96 22.63 3.52
C THR A 16 14.95 21.11 3.48
N VAL A 17 15.06 20.43 4.63
CA VAL A 17 14.86 18.97 4.73
C VAL A 17 13.49 18.70 5.36
N THR A 18 12.42 19.28 4.81
CA THR A 18 11.10 18.69 4.99
C THR A 18 11.11 17.39 4.21
N ALA A 19 11.54 16.32 4.89
CA ALA A 19 11.47 14.97 4.41
C ALA A 19 10.06 14.74 3.84
N CYS A 20 9.97 14.32 2.58
CA CYS A 20 8.81 13.58 2.08
C CYS A 20 8.78 12.21 2.77
N SER A 21 8.69 12.20 4.11
CA SER A 21 8.48 11.04 4.96
C SER A 21 6.98 10.78 5.06
N SER A 22 6.30 10.75 3.92
CA SER A 22 4.90 10.31 3.89
C SER A 22 4.91 8.78 3.94
N THR A 23 4.11 8.22 4.84
CA THR A 23 3.81 6.80 4.87
C THR A 23 3.47 6.31 3.45
N PRO A 24 4.08 5.23 2.97
CA PRO A 24 3.70 4.63 1.69
C PRO A 24 2.19 4.37 1.64
N ASN A 25 1.55 4.72 0.53
CA ASN A 25 0.11 4.51 0.34
C ASN A 25 -0.31 3.06 0.57
N CYS A 26 0.53 2.07 0.27
CA CYS A 26 0.23 0.65 0.50
C CYS A 26 0.04 0.29 1.99
N LEU A 27 0.61 1.09 2.89
CA LEU A 27 0.48 0.94 4.35
C LEU A 27 -0.75 1.68 4.89
N GLU A 28 -1.37 2.52 4.07
CA GLU A 28 -2.67 3.11 4.38
C GLU A 28 -3.79 2.09 4.11
N ARG A 29 -4.92 2.28 4.79
CA ARG A 29 -6.06 1.37 4.64
C ARG A 29 -6.67 1.49 3.25
N GLN A 30 -6.59 0.41 2.48
CA GLN A 30 -7.11 0.34 1.11
C GLN A 30 -8.58 -0.09 1.09
N ALA A 31 -9.38 0.50 0.19
CA ALA A 31 -10.82 0.24 0.07
C ALA A 31 -11.16 -1.25 -0.15
N TYR A 32 -10.34 -1.98 -0.90
CA TYR A 32 -10.54 -3.41 -1.14
C TYR A 32 -10.32 -4.28 0.11
N THR A 33 -9.64 -3.76 1.14
CA THR A 33 -9.44 -4.46 2.42
C THR A 33 -10.76 -4.63 3.18
N ASP A 34 -11.72 -3.74 2.92
CA ASP A 34 -13.05 -3.75 3.54
C ASP A 34 -14.14 -4.32 2.61
N ALA A 35 -13.76 -4.80 1.41
CA ALA A 35 -14.71 -5.34 0.46
C ALA A 35 -15.35 -6.64 0.99
N VAL A 36 -16.68 -6.71 0.93
CA VAL A 36 -17.44 -7.89 1.31
C VAL A 36 -17.66 -8.77 0.08
N ALA A 37 -17.49 -10.09 0.25
CA ALA A 37 -17.77 -11.04 -0.80
C ALA A 37 -19.26 -11.04 -1.18
N PHE A 38 -19.55 -10.94 -2.47
CA PHE A 38 -20.93 -11.10 -2.95
C PHE A 38 -21.39 -12.55 -2.82
N PRO A 39 -22.69 -12.79 -2.52
CA PRO A 39 -23.22 -14.13 -2.48
C PRO A 39 -23.17 -14.78 -3.86
N LYS A 40 -22.95 -16.09 -3.91
CA LYS A 40 -23.01 -16.85 -5.15
C LYS A 40 -24.42 -16.80 -5.72
N LEU A 41 -24.52 -16.56 -7.03
CA LEU A 41 -25.78 -16.62 -7.76
C LEU A 41 -26.33 -18.05 -7.76
N GLN A 42 -27.64 -18.19 -7.64
CA GLN A 42 -28.34 -19.46 -7.67
C GLN A 42 -29.25 -19.52 -8.89
N ALA A 43 -29.23 -20.65 -9.61
CA ALA A 43 -30.16 -20.86 -10.71
C ALA A 43 -31.59 -21.09 -10.16
N PRO A 44 -32.63 -20.58 -10.85
CA PRO A 44 -34.01 -20.95 -10.57
C PRO A 44 -34.25 -22.44 -10.85
N ALA A 45 -35.34 -22.99 -10.28
CA ALA A 45 -35.73 -24.37 -10.51
C ALA A 45 -35.88 -24.68 -12.02
N GLY A 46 -35.33 -25.81 -12.45
CA GLY A 46 -35.37 -26.26 -13.85
C GLY A 46 -34.27 -25.68 -14.75
N LEU A 47 -33.36 -24.85 -14.22
CA LEU A 47 -32.18 -24.37 -14.95
C LEU A 47 -30.90 -24.92 -14.34
N GLU A 48 -29.97 -25.32 -15.21
CA GLU A 48 -28.65 -25.79 -14.82
C GLU A 48 -27.69 -24.61 -14.67
N VAL A 49 -26.83 -24.66 -13.65
CA VAL A 49 -25.75 -23.68 -13.45
C VAL A 49 -24.59 -24.09 -14.37
N PRO A 50 -24.09 -23.18 -15.25
CA PRO A 50 -22.92 -23.48 -16.06
C PRO A 50 -21.70 -23.71 -15.16
N ALA A 51 -20.77 -24.55 -15.61
CA ALA A 51 -19.48 -24.70 -14.95
C ALA A 51 -18.75 -23.35 -14.90
N SER A 52 -18.06 -23.09 -13.79
CA SER A 52 -17.22 -21.91 -13.66
C SER A 52 -16.07 -21.97 -14.66
N ASP A 53 -15.71 -20.83 -15.23
CA ASP A 53 -14.47 -20.71 -15.99
C ASP A 53 -13.28 -20.77 -15.03
N ASP A 54 -12.38 -21.73 -15.23
CA ASP A 54 -11.17 -21.90 -14.43
C ASP A 54 -10.27 -20.65 -14.50
N GLN A 55 -10.28 -19.91 -15.63
CA GLN A 55 -9.50 -18.68 -15.80
C GLN A 55 -10.05 -17.51 -14.97
N MET A 56 -11.34 -17.55 -14.62
CA MET A 56 -11.97 -16.53 -13.77
C MET A 56 -12.05 -16.94 -12.30
N THR A 57 -11.52 -18.11 -11.95
CA THR A 57 -11.52 -18.59 -10.57
C THR A 57 -10.43 -17.87 -9.76
N ILE A 58 -10.85 -17.18 -8.71
CA ILE A 58 -9.92 -16.52 -7.78
C ILE A 58 -9.38 -17.57 -6.81
N PRO A 59 -8.06 -17.80 -6.74
CA PRO A 59 -7.47 -18.78 -5.83
C PRO A 59 -7.62 -18.38 -4.37
N GLU A 60 -7.91 -19.34 -3.49
CA GLU A 60 -7.95 -19.10 -2.04
C GLU A 60 -6.53 -18.98 -1.47
N VAL A 61 -6.16 -17.79 -1.01
CA VAL A 61 -4.91 -17.53 -0.28
C VAL A 61 -5.21 -17.19 1.17
N ARG A 62 -5.31 -18.21 2.02
CA ARG A 62 -5.83 -18.07 3.40
C ARG A 62 -4.90 -17.30 4.37
N ASN A 63 -3.61 -17.14 4.04
CA ASN A 63 -2.59 -16.64 4.97
C ASN A 63 -1.62 -15.61 4.35
N GLY A 64 -2.05 -14.88 3.31
CA GLY A 64 -1.21 -13.89 2.63
C GLY A 64 -1.51 -12.45 3.05
N PRO A 65 -0.54 -11.52 2.90
CA PRO A 65 -0.83 -10.09 2.97
C PRO A 65 -1.79 -9.68 1.84
N VAL A 66 -2.70 -8.74 2.12
CA VAL A 66 -3.72 -8.27 1.14
C VAL A 66 -3.28 -6.98 0.44
N ALA A 67 -2.54 -6.11 1.14
CA ALA A 67 -2.05 -4.83 0.62
C ALA A 67 -0.54 -4.63 0.85
N ALA A 68 -0.06 -5.01 2.04
CA ALA A 68 1.33 -4.90 2.43
C ALA A 68 1.71 -5.99 3.44
N PHE A 69 3.00 -6.28 3.54
CA PHE A 69 3.55 -7.11 4.60
C PHE A 69 3.53 -6.37 5.95
N ASN A 70 3.35 -7.11 7.03
CA ASN A 70 3.48 -6.56 8.39
C ASN A 70 4.92 -6.09 8.65
N GLU A 71 5.90 -6.83 8.14
CA GLU A 71 7.33 -6.56 8.25
C GLU A 71 7.99 -6.64 6.87
N ALA A 72 9.10 -5.95 6.67
CA ALA A 72 9.84 -6.01 5.41
C ALA A 72 10.32 -7.45 5.13
N PRO A 73 10.08 -8.02 3.94
CA PRO A 73 10.51 -9.37 3.62
C PRO A 73 12.04 -9.55 3.74
N ALA A 74 12.47 -10.75 4.09
CA ALA A 74 13.89 -11.09 4.15
C ALA A 74 14.59 -10.78 2.80
N GLY A 75 15.72 -10.09 2.86
CA GLY A 75 16.47 -9.66 1.67
C GLY A 75 16.05 -8.31 1.09
N THR A 76 15.14 -7.58 1.75
CA THR A 76 14.81 -6.18 1.42
C THR A 76 15.39 -5.21 2.45
N GLU A 77 15.25 -3.90 2.22
CA GLU A 77 15.71 -2.85 3.13
C GLU A 77 14.74 -2.73 4.32
N PRO A 78 15.14 -3.13 5.55
CA PRO A 78 14.21 -3.23 6.68
C PRO A 78 13.74 -1.86 7.18
N ASP A 79 14.56 -0.82 7.01
CA ASP A 79 14.26 0.55 7.43
C ASP A 79 13.50 1.35 6.35
N ASN A 80 13.22 0.73 5.20
CA ASN A 80 12.47 1.34 4.12
C ASN A 80 11.02 0.84 4.14
N ASP A 81 10.08 1.69 4.55
CA ASP A 81 8.67 1.35 4.61
C ASP A 81 8.09 0.90 3.26
N GLN A 82 8.67 1.32 2.13
CA GLN A 82 8.27 0.87 0.80
C GLN A 82 8.58 -0.61 0.56
N SER A 83 9.58 -1.19 1.24
CA SER A 83 9.92 -2.62 1.16
C SER A 83 8.77 -3.52 1.61
N ARG A 84 7.82 -2.99 2.37
CA ARG A 84 6.64 -3.71 2.85
C ARG A 84 5.50 -3.74 1.82
N CYS A 85 5.53 -2.89 0.79
CA CYS A 85 4.46 -2.82 -0.18
C CYS A 85 4.41 -4.07 -1.08
N LEU A 86 3.22 -4.60 -1.31
CA LEU A 86 3.02 -5.56 -2.40
C LEU A 86 3.06 -4.83 -3.74
N THR A 87 3.60 -5.49 -4.76
CA THR A 87 3.55 -5.00 -6.14
C THR A 87 2.15 -5.14 -6.76
N THR A 88 1.28 -5.97 -6.19
CA THR A 88 -0.08 -6.26 -6.66
C THR A 88 -0.98 -6.59 -5.47
N PRO A 89 -2.24 -6.11 -5.40
CA PRO A 89 -2.91 -5.22 -6.36
C PRO A 89 -2.44 -3.76 -6.25
N PRO A 90 -2.51 -2.98 -7.35
CA PRO A 90 -2.14 -1.56 -7.33
C PRO A 90 -3.13 -0.73 -6.48
N VAL A 91 -2.70 0.47 -6.09
CA VAL A 91 -3.52 1.43 -5.32
C VAL A 91 -4.75 1.85 -6.13
N LEU A 92 -5.93 1.82 -5.51
CA LEU A 92 -7.14 2.41 -6.08
C LEU A 92 -7.12 3.92 -5.80
N GLN A 93 -7.09 4.74 -6.86
CA GLN A 93 -7.19 6.19 -6.70
C GLN A 93 -8.60 6.55 -6.22
N THR A 94 -8.72 7.13 -5.04
CA THR A 94 -9.97 7.72 -4.56
C THR A 94 -10.13 9.08 -5.24
N SER A 95 -11.20 9.25 -6.03
CA SER A 95 -11.57 10.53 -6.68
C SER A 95 -12.13 11.54 -5.68
#